data_AF-F5IX37-F1
#
_entry.id   AF-F5IX37-F1
#
_cell.length_a   1.000
_cell.length_b   1.000
_cell.length_c   1.000
_cell.angle_alpha   90.00
_cell.angle_beta   90.00
_cell.angle_gamma   90.00
#
_symmetry.space_group_name_H-M   'P 1'
#
loop_
_entity.id
_entity.type
_entity.pdbx_description
1 polymer ?
#
loop_
_entity_poly.entity_id
_entity_poly.type
_entity_poly.pdbx_seq_one_letter_code
_entity_poly.pdbx_strand_id
1 'polypeptide(L)'
;MEKQNRKTIFTTIAIDKETDRLIEKLSKRYSLKKGEITKLAFLYLDKANINPSEAPESTKAELRKINKRQDDIIRFIRHYEEEQLNPMIRTSNSIATRFDQIVKSMEDIILSHLKANQEGQSNLLRMLSEKFIGHADVINNQGKQLSAIYKTQQKDNKKLLQLISLYSELATTGLMDGKRKENLKTEIINLINE
;
A
#
# COMPACT_ATOMS: atom_id res chain seq x y z
N MET A 1 -56.20 -2.47 61.60
CA MET A 1 -57.05 -3.61 61.20
C MET A 1 -56.71 -3.89 59.73
N GLU A 2 -56.42 -5.08 59.24
CA GLU A 2 -56.71 -6.46 59.66
C GLU A 2 -55.47 -7.34 59.45
N LYS A 3 -55.20 -8.25 60.41
CA LYS A 3 -54.29 -9.38 60.16
C LYS A 3 -55.02 -10.33 59.22
N GLN A 4 -54.52 -10.51 58.00
CA GLN A 4 -54.96 -11.59 57.10
C GLN A 4 -54.73 -12.93 57.81
N ASN A 5 -55.79 -13.42 58.45
CA ASN A 5 -55.82 -14.66 59.17
C ASN A 5 -55.92 -15.79 58.13
N ARG A 6 -54.78 -16.12 57.48
CA ARG A 6 -54.68 -17.34 56.68
C ARG A 6 -54.94 -18.50 57.64
N LYS A 7 -56.13 -19.10 57.58
CA LYS A 7 -56.45 -20.37 58.25
C LYS A 7 -55.48 -21.44 57.74
N THR A 8 -54.35 -21.62 58.41
CA THR A 8 -53.51 -22.80 58.24
C THR A 8 -54.32 -23.96 58.81
N ILE A 9 -54.96 -24.73 57.93
CA ILE A 9 -55.65 -25.96 58.33
C ILE A 9 -54.54 -26.94 58.73
N PHE A 10 -54.39 -27.19 60.04
CA PHE A 10 -53.48 -28.21 60.53
C PHE A 10 -54.12 -29.57 60.28
N THR A 11 -53.85 -30.15 59.11
CA THR A 11 -54.19 -31.55 58.84
C THR A 11 -53.17 -32.43 59.56
N THR A 12 -53.61 -33.18 60.57
CA THR A 12 -52.78 -34.18 61.24
C THR A 12 -52.56 -35.36 60.29
N ILE A 13 -51.32 -35.61 59.90
CA ILE A 13 -50.93 -36.78 59.09
C ILE A 13 -50.43 -37.85 60.05
N ALA A 14 -51.04 -39.04 60.02
CA ALA A 14 -50.54 -40.20 60.76
C ALA A 14 -49.32 -40.77 60.03
N ILE A 15 -48.24 -41.00 60.78
CA ILE A 15 -47.01 -41.62 60.27
C ILE A 15 -47.07 -43.11 60.57
N ASP A 16 -46.75 -43.95 59.59
CA ASP A 16 -46.69 -45.40 59.78
C ASP A 16 -45.46 -45.81 60.61
N LYS A 17 -45.47 -47.06 61.10
CA LYS A 17 -44.42 -47.56 62.00
C LYS A 17 -43.04 -47.65 61.33
N GLU A 18 -42.95 -47.78 60.01
CA GLU A 18 -41.67 -47.88 59.31
C GLU A 18 -41.04 -46.49 59.15
N THR A 19 -41.84 -45.50 58.76
CA THR A 19 -41.38 -44.10 58.67
C THR A 19 -40.99 -43.54 60.04
N ASP A 20 -41.72 -43.86 61.12
CA ASP A 20 -41.34 -43.42 62.47
C ASP A 20 -39.98 -44.02 62.92
N ARG A 21 -39.69 -45.27 62.55
CA ARG A 21 -38.37 -45.88 62.80
C ARG A 21 -37.24 -45.18 62.05
N LEU A 22 -37.49 -44.74 60.81
CA LEU A 22 -36.50 -43.96 60.04
C LEU A 22 -36.25 -42.59 60.68
N ILE A 23 -37.31 -41.91 61.10
CA ILE A 23 -37.22 -40.63 61.83
C ILE A 23 -36.45 -40.83 63.15
N GLU A 24 -36.70 -41.91 63.90
CA GLU A 24 -35.93 -42.24 65.10
C GLU A 24 -34.45 -42.49 64.82
N LYS A 25 -34.13 -43.21 63.74
CA LYS A 25 -32.75 -43.49 63.35
C LYS A 25 -32.00 -42.20 63.00
N LEU A 26 -32.65 -41.28 62.27
CA LEU A 26 -32.09 -39.96 61.95
C LEU A 26 -31.98 -39.08 63.20
N SER A 27 -32.98 -39.13 64.08
CA SER A 27 -33.02 -38.43 65.38
C SER A 27 -31.87 -38.83 66.28
N LYS A 28 -31.57 -40.12 66.38
CA LYS A 28 -30.41 -40.62 67.13
C LYS A 28 -29.08 -40.27 66.46
N ARG A 29 -29.00 -40.32 65.13
CA ARG A 29 -27.76 -40.04 64.38
C ARG A 29 -27.29 -38.59 64.51
N TYR A 30 -28.22 -37.65 64.42
CA TYR A 30 -27.93 -36.22 64.43
C TYR A 30 -28.22 -35.56 65.78
N SER A 31 -28.66 -36.32 66.79
CA SER A 31 -29.01 -35.85 68.14
C SER A 31 -30.06 -34.73 68.16
N LEU A 32 -31.09 -34.84 67.30
CA LEU A 32 -32.16 -33.85 67.16
C LEU A 32 -33.51 -34.46 67.54
N LYS A 33 -34.47 -33.63 67.98
CA LYS A 33 -35.84 -34.09 68.28
C LYS A 33 -36.56 -34.52 66.99
N LYS A 34 -37.46 -35.50 67.09
CA LYS A 34 -38.22 -36.02 65.93
C LYS A 34 -38.86 -34.90 65.09
N GLY A 35 -39.57 -33.97 65.72
CA GLY A 35 -40.23 -32.87 65.03
C GLY A 35 -39.28 -31.86 64.36
N GLU A 36 -38.06 -31.71 64.90
CA GLU A 36 -37.05 -30.79 64.34
C GLU A 36 -36.42 -31.38 63.07
N ILE A 37 -36.14 -32.68 63.06
CA ILE A 37 -35.67 -33.38 61.86
C ILE A 37 -36.70 -33.34 60.76
N THR A 38 -37.97 -33.59 61.07
CA THR A 38 -39.03 -33.54 60.07
C THR A 38 -39.11 -32.15 59.44
N LYS A 39 -39.02 -31.08 60.25
CA LYS A 39 -39.00 -29.70 59.75
C LYS A 39 -37.78 -29.43 58.87
N LEU A 40 -36.59 -29.84 59.30
CA LEU A 40 -35.34 -29.64 58.55
C LEU A 40 -35.31 -30.46 57.26
N ALA A 41 -35.88 -31.66 57.24
CA ALA A 41 -35.97 -32.50 56.05
C ALA A 41 -36.83 -31.83 54.98
N PHE A 42 -38.02 -31.31 55.34
CA PHE A 42 -38.85 -30.57 54.38
C PHE A 42 -38.18 -29.26 53.91
N LEU A 43 -37.51 -28.54 54.81
CA LEU A 43 -36.72 -27.35 54.42
C LEU A 43 -35.55 -27.71 53.50
N TYR A 44 -34.94 -28.88 53.67
CA TYR A 44 -33.86 -29.34 52.81
C TYR A 44 -34.38 -29.72 51.42
N LEU A 45 -35.51 -30.44 51.34
CA LEU A 45 -36.16 -30.76 50.07
C LEU A 45 -36.53 -29.49 49.29
N ASP A 46 -37.11 -28.50 49.97
CA ASP A 46 -37.49 -27.21 49.39
C ASP A 46 -36.27 -26.39 48.94
N LYS A 47 -35.22 -26.30 49.77
CA LYS A 47 -34.01 -25.53 49.42
C LYS A 47 -33.12 -26.20 48.37
N ALA A 48 -33.05 -27.53 48.37
CA ALA A 48 -32.23 -28.29 47.44
C ALA A 48 -32.97 -28.66 46.15
N ASN A 49 -34.23 -28.24 46.01
CA ASN A 49 -35.13 -28.58 44.89
C ASN A 49 -35.15 -30.08 44.57
N ILE A 50 -35.11 -30.93 45.59
CA ILE A 50 -35.12 -32.39 45.43
C ILE A 50 -36.57 -32.86 45.32
N ASN A 51 -36.91 -33.55 44.24
CA ASN A 51 -38.22 -34.18 44.09
C ASN A 51 -38.26 -35.47 44.94
N PRO A 52 -39.05 -35.54 46.03
CA PRO A 52 -39.13 -36.74 46.87
C PRO A 52 -39.83 -37.92 46.16
N SER A 53 -40.48 -37.69 45.02
CA SER A 53 -41.14 -38.72 44.22
C SER A 53 -40.19 -39.45 43.27
N GLU A 54 -39.01 -38.88 43.02
CA GLU A 54 -37.99 -39.46 42.15
C GLU A 54 -36.91 -40.16 42.99
N ALA A 55 -36.43 -41.31 42.51
CA ALA A 55 -35.31 -41.97 43.15
C ALA A 55 -34.09 -41.03 43.12
N PRO A 56 -33.38 -40.82 44.23
CA PRO A 56 -32.25 -39.90 44.26
C PRO A 56 -31.19 -40.37 43.25
N GLU A 57 -31.04 -39.62 42.16
CA GLU A 57 -29.95 -39.87 41.22
C GLU A 57 -28.63 -39.65 41.95
N SER A 58 -27.80 -40.68 42.02
CA SER A 58 -26.49 -40.61 42.67
C SER A 58 -25.67 -39.49 42.02
N THR A 59 -25.09 -38.60 42.81
CA THR A 59 -24.22 -37.48 42.36
C THR A 59 -23.15 -37.93 41.35
N LYS A 60 -22.64 -39.16 41.50
CA LYS A 60 -21.73 -39.82 40.55
C LYS A 60 -22.30 -39.98 39.13
N ALA A 61 -23.59 -40.25 38.98
CA ALA A 61 -24.26 -40.40 37.69
C ALA A 61 -24.43 -39.05 36.98
N GLU A 62 -24.83 -38.01 37.71
CA GLU A 62 -24.89 -36.64 37.19
C GLU A 62 -23.51 -36.12 36.75
N LEU A 63 -22.48 -36.33 37.59
CA LEU A 63 -21.09 -36.01 37.20
C LEU A 63 -20.65 -36.76 35.94
N ARG A 64 -21.06 -38.03 35.77
CA ARG A 64 -20.76 -38.79 34.55
C ARG A 64 -21.47 -38.22 33.32
N LYS A 65 -22.73 -37.76 33.44
CA LYS A 65 -23.46 -37.09 32.36
C LYS A 65 -22.75 -35.78 31.97
N ILE A 66 -22.33 -34.98 32.95
CA ILE A 66 -21.61 -33.73 32.72
C ILE A 66 -20.27 -33.99 32.03
N ASN A 67 -19.47 -34.93 32.51
CA ASN A 67 -18.18 -35.26 31.91
C ASN A 67 -18.34 -35.72 30.45
N LYS A 68 -19.35 -36.57 30.16
CA LYS A 68 -19.63 -36.97 28.78
C LYS A 68 -19.96 -35.77 27.88
N ARG A 69 -20.77 -34.82 28.37
CA ARG A 69 -21.09 -33.59 27.63
C ARG A 69 -19.85 -32.73 27.41
N GLN A 70 -18.96 -32.64 28.39
CA GLN A 70 -17.68 -31.93 28.24
C GLN A 70 -16.79 -32.58 27.19
N ASP A 71 -16.66 -33.91 27.21
CA ASP A 71 -15.90 -34.66 26.21
C ASP A 71 -16.44 -34.45 24.79
N ASP A 72 -17.77 -34.46 24.65
CA ASP A 72 -18.42 -34.22 23.36
C ASP A 72 -18.19 -32.78 22.86
N ILE A 73 -18.22 -31.77 23.75
CA ILE A 73 -17.88 -30.38 23.40
C ILE A 73 -16.42 -30.25 22.98
N ILE A 74 -15.50 -30.86 23.72
CA ILE A 74 -14.07 -30.83 23.37
C ILE A 74 -13.85 -31.48 22.01
N ARG A 75 -14.51 -32.62 21.74
CA ARG A 75 -14.44 -33.30 20.46
C ARG A 75 -14.97 -32.43 19.32
N PHE A 76 -16.09 -31.74 19.55
CA PHE A 76 -16.66 -30.81 18.57
C PHE A 76 -15.70 -29.66 18.26
N ILE A 77 -15.10 -29.03 19.28
CA ILE A 77 -14.17 -27.91 19.10
C ILE A 77 -12.95 -28.36 18.29
N ARG A 78 -12.33 -29.50 18.65
CA ARG A 78 -11.17 -30.02 17.93
C ARG A 78 -11.50 -30.35 16.48
N HIS A 79 -12.64 -31.01 16.24
CA HIS A 79 -13.08 -31.32 14.90
C HIS A 79 -13.29 -30.05 14.05
N TYR A 80 -13.94 -29.03 14.61
CA TYR A 80 -14.12 -27.75 13.91
C TYR A 80 -12.78 -27.03 13.66
N GLU A 81 -11.87 -27.06 14.62
CA GLU A 81 -10.54 -26.47 14.49
C GLU A 81 -9.73 -27.15 13.36
N GLU A 82 -9.77 -28.48 13.31
CA GLU A 82 -9.05 -29.28 12.31
C GLU A 82 -9.65 -29.13 10.90
N GLU A 83 -10.97 -29.21 10.77
CA GLU A 83 -11.66 -29.24 9.47
C GLU A 83 -11.92 -27.85 8.87
N GLN A 84 -12.10 -26.82 9.70
CA GLN A 84 -12.48 -25.49 9.23
C GLN A 84 -11.39 -24.45 9.53
N LEU A 85 -11.05 -24.26 10.80
CA LEU A 85 -10.20 -23.13 11.21
C LEU A 85 -8.76 -23.26 10.67
N ASN A 86 -8.13 -24.42 10.84
CA ASN A 86 -6.75 -24.65 10.39
C ASN A 86 -6.59 -24.54 8.87
N PRO A 87 -7.48 -25.12 8.03
CA PRO A 87 -7.48 -24.89 6.58
C PRO A 87 -7.69 -23.42 6.20
N MET A 88 -8.57 -22.68 6.89
CA MET A 88 -8.76 -21.26 6.64
C MET A 88 -7.48 -20.45 6.93
N ILE A 89 -6.82 -20.72 8.06
CA ILE A 89 -5.54 -20.08 8.42
C ILE A 89 -4.46 -20.41 7.37
N ARG A 90 -4.35 -21.67 6.96
CA ARG A 90 -3.39 -22.10 5.91
C ARG A 90 -3.66 -21.40 4.58
N THR A 91 -4.92 -21.33 4.16
CA THR A 91 -5.34 -20.63 2.94
C THR A 91 -5.02 -19.15 3.03
N SER A 92 -5.34 -18.49 4.15
CA SER A 92 -5.03 -17.07 4.38
C SER A 92 -3.52 -16.81 4.31
N ASN A 93 -2.70 -17.65 4.95
CA ASN A 93 -1.25 -17.53 4.90
C ASN A 93 -0.72 -17.75 3.47
N SER A 94 -1.26 -18.73 2.73
CA SER A 94 -0.90 -18.95 1.33
C SER A 94 -1.29 -17.77 0.43
N ILE A 95 -2.39 -17.08 0.72
CA ILE A 95 -2.80 -15.88 -0.01
C ILE A 95 -1.82 -14.75 0.29
N ALA A 96 -1.50 -14.52 1.57
CA ALA A 96 -0.56 -13.48 1.98
C ALA A 96 0.82 -13.66 1.33
N THR A 97 1.36 -14.89 1.30
CA THR A 97 2.66 -15.15 0.67
C THR A 97 2.64 -14.95 -0.84
N ARG A 98 1.54 -15.32 -1.53
CA ARG A 98 1.37 -15.03 -2.96
C ARG A 98 1.29 -13.54 -3.24
N PHE A 99 0.58 -12.77 -2.40
CA PHE A 99 0.53 -11.32 -2.52
C PHE A 99 1.92 -10.69 -2.36
N ASP A 100 2.70 -11.11 -1.35
CA ASP A 100 4.07 -10.62 -1.15
C ASP A 100 4.97 -10.90 -2.37
N GLN A 101 4.87 -12.09 -2.95
CA GLN A 101 5.60 -12.45 -4.18
C GLN A 101 5.19 -11.60 -5.38
N ILE A 102 3.88 -11.36 -5.56
CA ILE A 102 3.37 -10.52 -6.65
C ILE A 102 3.87 -9.08 -6.49
N VAL A 103 3.79 -8.52 -5.28
CA VAL A 103 4.25 -7.15 -5.00
C VAL A 103 5.74 -7.00 -5.31
N LYS A 104 6.58 -7.93 -4.86
CA LYS A 104 8.01 -7.93 -5.19
C LYS A 104 8.29 -8.03 -6.67
N SER A 105 7.58 -8.92 -7.37
CA SER A 105 7.72 -9.07 -8.82
C SER A 105 7.31 -7.80 -9.56
N MET A 106 6.25 -7.13 -9.12
CA MET A 106 5.81 -5.85 -9.68
C MET A 106 6.83 -4.74 -9.41
N GLU A 107 7.39 -4.68 -8.20
CA GLU A 107 8.45 -3.73 -7.84
C GLU A 107 9.66 -3.90 -8.77
N ASP A 108 10.14 -5.12 -8.96
CA ASP A 108 11.27 -5.42 -9.84
C ASP A 108 11.01 -5.01 -11.29
N ILE A 109 9.81 -5.29 -11.81
CA ILE A 109 9.39 -4.90 -13.17
C ILE A 109 9.36 -3.37 -13.31
N ILE A 110 8.76 -2.67 -12.34
CA ILE A 110 8.66 -1.21 -12.36
C ILE A 110 10.05 -0.58 -12.31
N LEU A 111 10.93 -1.06 -11.43
CA LEU A 111 12.31 -0.58 -11.32
C LEU A 111 13.09 -0.82 -12.62
N SER A 112 12.95 -2.00 -13.22
CA SER A 112 13.56 -2.32 -14.51
C SER A 112 13.10 -1.37 -15.62
N HIS A 113 11.79 -1.15 -15.75
CA HIS A 113 11.23 -0.23 -16.73
C HIS A 113 11.67 1.22 -16.51
N LEU A 114 11.70 1.67 -15.25
CA LEU A 114 12.13 3.02 -14.90
C LEU A 114 13.59 3.23 -15.29
N LYS A 115 14.45 2.25 -14.98
CA LYS A 115 15.88 2.29 -15.30
C LYS A 115 16.12 2.29 -16.82
N ALA A 116 15.45 1.41 -17.56
CA ALA A 116 15.54 1.37 -19.02
C ALA A 116 15.05 2.68 -19.67
N ASN A 117 13.97 3.26 -19.15
CA ASN A 117 13.47 4.55 -19.62
C ASN A 117 14.45 5.70 -19.33
N GLN A 118 15.03 5.74 -18.13
CA GLN A 118 16.03 6.73 -17.75
C GLN A 118 17.29 6.64 -18.64
N GLU A 119 17.77 5.41 -18.91
CA GLU A 119 18.89 5.17 -19.82
C GLU A 119 18.55 5.60 -21.25
N GLY A 120 17.35 5.27 -21.74
CA GLY A 120 16.86 5.71 -23.05
C GLY A 120 16.82 7.24 -23.18
N GLN A 121 16.24 7.93 -22.19
CA GLN A 121 16.20 9.39 -22.15
C GLN A 121 17.60 10.01 -22.10
N SER A 122 18.49 9.46 -21.28
CA SER A 122 19.88 9.93 -21.17
C SER A 122 20.63 9.78 -22.50
N ASN A 123 20.43 8.67 -23.22
CA ASN A 123 21.00 8.46 -24.54
C ASN A 123 20.45 9.44 -25.58
N LEU A 124 19.13 9.68 -25.59
CA LEU A 124 18.52 10.67 -26.48
C LEU A 124 19.08 12.08 -26.23
N LEU A 125 19.18 12.51 -24.97
CA LEU A 125 19.76 13.80 -24.60
C LEU A 125 21.22 13.90 -25.03
N ARG A 126 22.00 12.84 -24.86
CA ARG A 126 23.40 12.80 -25.32
C ARG A 126 23.51 12.96 -26.83
N MET A 127 22.72 12.21 -27.62
CA MET A 127 22.71 12.35 -29.08
C MET A 127 22.29 13.75 -29.53
N LEU A 128 21.28 14.34 -28.88
CA LEU A 128 20.85 15.73 -29.15
C LEU A 128 21.99 16.72 -28.86
N SER A 129 22.68 16.56 -27.73
CA SER A 129 23.83 17.39 -27.38
C SER A 129 24.94 17.27 -28.44
N GLU A 130 25.29 16.06 -28.86
CA GLU A 130 26.29 15.81 -29.90
C GLU A 130 25.90 16.49 -31.23
N LYS A 131 24.62 16.40 -31.62
CA LYS A 131 24.10 17.08 -32.83
C LYS A 131 24.15 18.60 -32.72
N PHE A 132 23.78 19.17 -31.57
CA PHE A 132 23.83 20.61 -31.38
C PHE A 132 25.27 21.15 -31.36
N ILE A 133 26.21 20.42 -30.79
CA ILE A 133 27.64 20.77 -30.86
C ILE A 133 28.09 20.78 -32.33
N GLY A 134 27.78 19.74 -33.11
CA GLY A 134 28.11 19.71 -34.53
C GLY A 134 27.47 20.87 -35.33
N HIS A 135 26.23 21.24 -35.03
CA HIS A 135 25.60 22.42 -35.64
C HIS A 135 26.27 23.73 -35.23
N ALA A 136 26.66 23.88 -33.96
CA ALA A 136 27.39 25.06 -33.49
C ALA A 136 28.73 25.22 -34.22
N ASP A 137 29.45 24.12 -34.44
CA ASP A 137 30.72 24.13 -35.19
C ASP A 137 30.54 24.56 -36.65
N VAL A 138 29.50 24.04 -37.32
CA VAL A 138 29.16 24.43 -38.70
C VAL A 138 28.81 25.90 -38.77
N ILE A 139 27.95 26.39 -37.87
CA ILE A 139 27.55 27.80 -37.80
C ILE A 139 28.77 28.69 -37.57
N ASN A 140 29.67 28.32 -36.67
CA ASN A 140 30.89 29.07 -36.39
C ASN A 140 31.81 29.15 -37.63
N ASN A 141 31.97 28.03 -38.34
CA ASN A 141 32.76 28.01 -39.58
C ASN A 141 32.12 28.84 -40.70
N GLN A 142 30.80 28.76 -40.86
CA GLN A 142 30.06 29.60 -41.80
C GLN A 142 30.17 31.09 -41.44
N GLY A 143 30.08 31.45 -40.16
CA GLY A 143 30.27 32.82 -39.68
C GLY A 143 31.66 33.37 -40.01
N LYS A 144 32.71 32.55 -39.84
CA LYS A 144 34.07 32.91 -40.27
C LYS A 144 34.16 33.14 -41.77
N GLN A 145 33.62 32.24 -42.59
CA GLN A 145 33.60 32.40 -44.05
C GLN A 145 32.85 33.66 -44.49
N LEU A 146 31.67 33.92 -43.91
CA LEU A 146 30.88 35.11 -44.18
C LEU A 146 31.65 36.39 -43.83
N SER A 147 32.36 36.39 -42.70
CA SER A 147 33.20 37.54 -42.30
C SER A 147 34.35 37.80 -43.28
N ALA A 148 34.94 36.75 -43.85
CA ALA A 148 35.98 36.85 -44.87
C ALA A 148 35.43 37.41 -46.18
N ILE A 149 34.29 36.87 -46.65
CA ILE A 149 33.59 37.36 -47.85
C ILE A 149 33.21 38.84 -47.68
N TYR A 150 32.66 39.23 -46.53
CA TYR A 150 32.29 40.61 -46.25
C TYR A 150 33.50 41.56 -46.32
N LYS A 151 34.66 41.16 -45.78
CA LYS A 151 35.90 41.94 -45.89
C LYS A 151 36.38 42.08 -47.32
N THR A 152 36.36 41.00 -48.09
CA THR A 152 36.72 41.02 -49.53
C THR A 152 35.78 41.92 -50.31
N GLN A 153 34.47 41.78 -50.12
CA GLN A 153 33.47 42.64 -50.76
C GLN A 153 33.67 44.11 -50.40
N GLN A 154 34.01 44.44 -49.15
CA GLN A 154 34.30 45.82 -48.75
C GLN A 154 35.56 46.36 -49.46
N LYS A 155 36.60 45.54 -49.62
CA LYS A 155 37.82 45.89 -50.37
C LYS A 155 37.50 46.11 -51.85
N ASP A 156 36.76 45.19 -52.46
CA ASP A 156 36.41 45.25 -53.88
C ASP A 156 35.49 46.43 -54.19
N ASN A 157 34.52 46.73 -53.31
CA ASN A 157 33.69 47.92 -53.43
C ASN A 157 34.51 49.22 -53.35
N LYS A 158 35.51 49.30 -52.46
CA LYS A 158 36.42 50.46 -52.41
C LYS A 158 37.22 50.60 -53.70
N LYS A 159 37.77 49.50 -54.22
CA LYS A 159 38.49 49.47 -55.51
C LYS A 159 37.58 49.91 -56.66
N LEU A 160 36.35 49.41 -56.72
CA LEU A 160 35.38 49.78 -57.75
C LEU A 160 35.08 51.29 -57.72
N LEU A 161 34.85 51.87 -56.54
CA LEU A 161 34.63 53.32 -56.40
C LEU A 161 35.85 54.13 -56.86
N GLN A 162 37.06 53.67 -56.54
CA GLN A 162 38.30 54.31 -57.01
C GLN A 162 38.44 54.23 -58.54
N LEU A 163 38.16 53.06 -59.14
CA LEU A 163 38.15 52.89 -60.59
C LEU A 163 37.15 53.83 -61.27
N ILE A 164 35.92 53.93 -60.74
CA ILE A 164 34.90 54.86 -61.25
C ILE A 164 35.42 56.30 -61.21
N SER A 165 36.06 56.71 -60.12
CA SER A 165 36.67 58.05 -60.00
C SER A 165 37.75 58.29 -61.05
N LEU A 166 38.70 57.36 -61.20
CA LEU A 166 39.81 57.47 -62.16
C LEU A 166 39.31 57.49 -63.61
N TYR A 167 38.34 56.64 -63.96
CA TYR A 167 37.73 56.65 -65.30
C TYR A 167 36.95 57.95 -65.56
N SER A 168 36.27 58.50 -64.55
CA SER A 168 35.61 59.80 -64.65
C SER A 168 36.61 60.92 -64.90
N GLU A 169 37.71 60.96 -64.15
CA GLU A 169 38.79 61.94 -64.35
C GLU A 169 39.40 61.83 -65.75
N LEU A 170 39.69 60.60 -66.20
CA LEU A 170 40.22 60.32 -67.54
C LEU A 170 39.26 60.83 -68.64
N ALA A 171 37.96 60.65 -68.46
CA ALA A 171 36.95 61.12 -69.41
C ALA A 171 36.88 62.65 -69.48
N THR A 172 37.13 63.35 -68.38
CA THR A 172 37.16 64.83 -68.32
C THR A 172 38.50 65.46 -68.71
N THR A 173 39.56 64.67 -68.90
CA THR A 173 40.91 65.17 -69.22
C THR A 173 41.00 65.64 -70.67
N GLY A 174 41.39 66.90 -70.89
CA GLY A 174 41.46 67.53 -72.21
C GLY A 174 42.50 66.93 -73.18
N LEU A 175 42.32 67.15 -74.49
CA LEU A 175 43.16 66.59 -75.57
C LEU A 175 44.66 66.97 -75.49
N MET A 176 44.99 68.06 -74.79
CA MET A 176 46.37 68.56 -74.66
C MET A 176 47.13 67.97 -73.45
N ASP A 177 46.47 67.22 -72.55
CA ASP A 177 47.04 66.69 -71.29
C ASP A 177 47.57 65.25 -71.42
N GLY A 178 48.35 64.97 -72.48
CA GLY A 178 48.79 63.62 -72.83
C GLY A 178 49.53 62.87 -71.70
N LYS A 179 50.39 63.56 -70.94
CA LYS A 179 51.14 62.97 -69.82
C LYS A 179 50.23 62.58 -68.65
N ARG A 180 49.23 63.41 -68.33
CA ARG A 180 48.25 63.13 -67.26
C ARG A 180 47.32 61.98 -67.65
N LYS A 181 46.95 61.91 -68.92
CA LYS A 181 46.13 60.82 -69.48
C LYS A 181 46.84 59.47 -69.38
N GLU A 182 48.13 59.44 -69.66
CA GLU A 182 48.90 58.19 -69.57
C GLU A 182 49.12 57.74 -68.13
N ASN A 183 49.38 58.68 -67.20
CA ASN A 183 49.44 58.38 -65.77
C ASN A 183 48.13 57.77 -65.24
N LEU A 184 46.98 58.37 -65.58
CA LEU A 184 45.66 57.84 -65.20
C LEU A 184 45.42 56.43 -65.75
N LYS A 185 45.82 56.16 -67.00
CA LYS A 185 45.75 54.80 -67.56
C LYS A 185 46.63 53.81 -66.79
N THR A 186 47.85 54.19 -66.44
CA THR A 186 48.74 53.30 -65.66
C THR A 186 48.17 53.02 -64.27
N GLU A 187 47.57 54.01 -63.62
CA GLU A 187 46.96 53.86 -62.31
C GLU A 187 45.72 52.96 -62.34
N ILE A 188 44.87 53.11 -63.37
CA ILE A 188 43.74 52.21 -63.64
C ILE A 188 44.22 50.77 -63.86
N ILE A 189 45.24 50.55 -64.70
CA ILE A 189 45.78 49.21 -64.99
C ILE A 189 46.35 48.59 -63.71
N ASN A 190 47.08 49.37 -62.90
CA ASN A 190 47.62 48.89 -61.63
C ASN A 190 46.49 48.49 -60.66
N LEU A 191 45.44 49.31 -60.54
CA LEU A 191 44.32 49.02 -59.63
C LEU A 191 43.49 47.79 -60.03
N ILE A 192 43.40 47.51 -61.34
CA ILE A 192 42.74 46.31 -61.88
C ILE A 192 43.57 45.04 -61.61
N ASN A 193 44.89 45.16 -61.67
CA ASN A 193 45.82 44.03 -61.51
C ASN A 193 46.16 43.72 -60.04
N GLU A 194 45.80 44.60 -59.10
CA GLU A 194 45.96 44.45 -57.65
C GLU A 194 44.82 43.64 -57.01
#